data_AF-A0A2E1HH65-F1
#
_entry.id   AF-A0A2E1HH65-F1
#
_cell.length_a   1.000
_cell.length_b   1.000
_cell.length_c   1.000
_cell.angle_alpha   90.00
_cell.angle_beta   90.00
_cell.angle_gamma   90.00
#
_symmetry.space_group_name_H-M   'P 1'
#
loop_
_entity.id
_entity.type
_entity.pdbx_description
1 polymer ?
#
loop_
_entity_poly.entity_id
_entity_poly.type
_entity_poly.pdbx_seq_one_letter_code
_entity_poly.pdbx_strand_id
1 'polypeptide(L)'
;MSAATDTPGGGLLPDRHPTADLFACDIFDAAPKDDLGTMEHPIFSLSTRPDRRVLSYAHNGTEIEVTPSVRGRATIHDKDILIYCVSQLMAALNAGREVSRTLQLKAHDLLVATNRDTSGDGYARLRDAFERLAGTRITTNLATGGVETTRGFGLIDSWEIVRRSRGGRMISVTVTLSDWLFRAVLAKSVLTLSRDYFRLRKPLERRIYELARKHCGRQPRWQVSVGTLHKKSGSTAPVRVFRAALRKMIAEANLPDYRLSEAPDDMIVVERQRAARPGPAAPHLAPETLEAARALAPGADVYALVARWQAWWEDTGRPRLGNPDAAFLGWVKGQGRG
;
A
#
# COMPACT_ATOMS: atom_id res chain seq x y z
N MET A 1 24.73 18.40 18.72
CA MET A 1 23.63 18.05 19.63
C MET A 1 22.53 19.08 19.43
N SER A 2 21.47 18.70 18.71
CA SER A 2 20.23 19.48 18.68
C SER A 2 19.12 18.48 18.96
N ALA A 3 18.56 18.57 20.16
CA ALA A 3 17.50 17.69 20.62
C ALA A 3 16.21 18.09 19.89
N ALA A 4 15.74 17.23 19.00
CA ALA A 4 14.39 17.34 18.49
C ALA A 4 13.42 17.13 19.66
N THR A 5 12.67 18.18 19.97
CA THR A 5 11.56 18.18 20.91
C THR A 5 10.48 17.25 20.41
N ASP A 6 10.45 16.05 20.97
CA ASP A 6 9.38 15.07 20.77
C ASP A 6 8.10 15.65 21.39
N THR A 7 7.14 16.01 20.54
CA THR A 7 5.80 16.41 21.00
C THR A 7 4.99 15.11 21.17
N PRO A 8 4.64 14.68 22.40
CA PRO A 8 3.87 13.46 22.60
C PRO A 8 2.41 13.76 22.29
N GLY A 9 2.03 13.67 21.01
CA GLY A 9 0.69 14.01 20.54
C GLY A 9 0.30 13.51 19.15
N GLY A 10 1.11 12.67 18.48
CA GLY A 10 0.78 12.11 17.16
C GLY A 10 0.84 10.59 17.15
N GLY A 11 -0.22 9.90 16.72
CA GLY A 11 -0.29 8.42 16.74
C GLY A 11 0.51 7.73 15.62
N LEU A 12 1.14 8.50 14.74
CA LEU A 12 2.14 7.99 13.81
C LEU A 12 3.49 7.82 14.50
N LEU A 13 4.22 6.76 14.16
CA LEU A 13 5.63 6.65 14.52
C LEU A 13 6.41 7.86 14.00
N PRO A 14 7.49 8.26 14.69
CA PRO A 14 8.39 9.26 14.15
C PRO A 14 8.88 8.81 12.76
N ASP A 15 9.08 9.79 11.89
CA ASP A 15 9.84 9.55 10.67
C ASP A 15 11.29 9.28 11.09
N ARG A 16 11.73 8.03 10.91
CA ARG A 16 13.07 7.61 11.31
C ARG A 16 14.13 8.06 10.32
N HIS A 17 13.73 8.42 9.09
CA HIS A 17 14.64 8.69 7.98
C HIS A 17 14.23 9.94 7.18
N PRO A 18 14.13 11.12 7.82
CA PRO A 18 13.61 12.35 7.20
C PRO A 18 14.50 12.90 6.06
N THR A 19 15.75 12.48 5.99
CA THR A 19 16.72 12.90 4.96
C THR A 19 16.84 11.93 3.78
N ALA A 20 16.12 10.81 3.78
CA ALA A 20 16.18 9.83 2.69
C ALA A 20 15.73 10.42 1.34
N ASP A 21 14.82 11.39 1.36
CA ASP A 21 14.31 12.08 0.17
C ASP A 21 15.32 13.11 -0.41
N LEU A 22 16.35 13.54 0.34
CA LEU A 22 17.24 14.64 -0.05
C LEU A 22 18.43 14.20 -0.94
N PHE A 23 18.75 12.90 -1.01
CA PHE A 23 19.99 12.41 -1.65
C PHE A 23 19.80 11.29 -2.69
N ALA A 24 18.56 10.97 -3.08
CA ALA A 24 18.28 9.79 -3.89
C ALA A 24 17.66 10.12 -5.25
N CYS A 25 18.51 10.36 -6.26
CA CYS A 25 18.06 10.25 -7.65
C CYS A 25 17.89 8.76 -8.01
N ASP A 26 16.67 8.42 -8.47
CA ASP A 26 16.26 7.28 -9.30
C ASP A 26 15.60 6.04 -8.69
N ILE A 27 15.76 5.68 -7.40
CA ILE A 27 15.22 4.37 -6.91
C ILE A 27 14.46 4.43 -5.56
N PHE A 28 14.73 5.43 -4.71
CA PHE A 28 14.06 5.55 -3.40
C PHE A 28 12.68 6.25 -3.45
N ASP A 29 12.34 6.87 -4.59
CA ASP A 29 11.12 7.68 -4.73
C ASP A 29 9.92 6.90 -5.30
N ALA A 30 9.99 5.57 -5.33
CA ALA A 30 8.85 4.75 -5.75
C ALA A 30 7.71 4.92 -4.71
N ALA A 31 6.64 5.63 -5.11
CA ALA A 31 5.45 5.77 -4.29
C ALA A 31 4.95 4.38 -3.85
N PRO A 32 4.71 4.13 -2.54
CA PRO A 32 4.38 2.79 -2.05
C PRO A 32 3.17 2.20 -2.79
N LYS A 33 3.28 0.95 -3.24
CA LYS A 33 2.26 0.21 -4.00
C LYS A 33 1.91 -1.08 -3.29
N ASP A 34 0.61 -1.35 -3.18
CA ASP A 34 0.08 -2.56 -2.55
C ASP A 34 -0.90 -3.28 -3.48
N ASP A 35 -1.01 -4.60 -3.37
CA ASP A 35 -1.82 -5.42 -4.25
C ASP A 35 -3.30 -5.48 -3.82
N LEU A 36 -4.21 -5.42 -4.79
CA LEU A 36 -5.64 -5.36 -4.51
C LEU A 36 -6.20 -6.63 -3.84
N GLY A 37 -5.58 -7.79 -4.05
CA GLY A 37 -6.05 -9.06 -3.54
C GLY A 37 -5.86 -9.16 -2.02
N THR A 38 -4.65 -8.85 -1.55
CA THR A 38 -4.34 -8.87 -0.12
C THR A 38 -4.97 -7.69 0.64
N MET A 39 -5.27 -6.58 -0.04
CA MET A 39 -6.07 -5.49 0.56
C MET A 39 -7.52 -5.91 0.83
N GLU A 40 -8.13 -6.76 -0.01
CA GLU A 40 -9.53 -7.19 0.20
C GLU A 40 -9.69 -8.11 1.40
N HIS A 41 -8.79 -9.06 1.53
CA HIS A 41 -8.99 -10.23 2.36
C HIS A 41 -7.94 -10.33 3.47
N PRO A 42 -8.30 -10.88 4.65
CA PRO A 42 -7.45 -10.83 5.83
C PRO A 42 -6.33 -11.90 5.79
N ILE A 43 -5.43 -11.81 4.82
CA ILE A 43 -4.34 -12.79 4.64
C ILE A 43 -3.32 -12.68 5.79
N PHE A 44 -2.97 -11.46 6.17
CA PHE A 44 -1.97 -11.16 7.18
C PHE A 44 -2.54 -11.15 8.59
N SER A 45 -1.77 -11.64 9.56
CA SER A 45 -2.15 -11.57 10.97
C SER A 45 -2.03 -10.15 11.53
N LEU A 46 -3.00 -9.76 12.37
CA LEU A 46 -2.96 -8.53 13.17
C LEU A 46 -2.31 -8.75 14.55
N SER A 47 -1.89 -9.97 14.85
CA SER A 47 -1.27 -10.32 16.13
C SER A 47 0.18 -9.80 16.21
N THR A 48 0.57 -9.30 17.37
CA THR A 48 1.97 -8.98 17.69
C THR A 48 2.75 -10.18 18.26
N ARG A 49 2.06 -11.31 18.48
CA ARG A 49 2.64 -12.60 18.86
C ARG A 49 2.50 -13.61 17.71
N PRO A 50 3.35 -14.65 17.64
CA PRO A 50 3.24 -15.67 16.60
C PRO A 50 1.83 -16.27 16.53
N ASP A 51 1.15 -16.09 15.38
CA ASP A 51 -0.21 -16.58 15.14
C ASP A 51 -0.12 -17.90 14.36
N ARG A 52 -0.30 -19.02 15.06
CA ARG A 52 -0.22 -20.38 14.48
C ARG A 52 -1.58 -20.95 14.09
N ARG A 53 -2.63 -20.15 14.15
CA ARG A 53 -3.98 -20.58 13.77
C ARG A 53 -4.11 -20.57 12.25
N VAL A 54 -4.71 -21.63 11.71
CA VAL A 54 -5.19 -21.64 10.33
C VAL A 54 -6.37 -20.68 10.25
N LEU A 55 -6.30 -19.71 9.34
CA LEU A 55 -7.45 -18.85 9.05
C LEU A 55 -8.29 -19.53 7.98
N SER A 56 -9.58 -19.70 8.24
CA SER A 56 -10.58 -19.95 7.20
C SER A 56 -11.49 -18.73 7.07
N TYR A 57 -11.65 -18.23 5.85
CA TYR A 57 -12.40 -17.02 5.55
C TYR A 57 -13.24 -17.23 4.29
N ALA A 58 -14.53 -16.89 4.36
CA ALA A 58 -15.44 -16.89 3.22
C ALA A 58 -16.24 -15.59 3.15
N HIS A 59 -16.23 -14.91 2.01
CA HIS A 59 -17.00 -13.69 1.78
C HIS A 59 -17.18 -13.40 0.29
N ASN A 60 -18.43 -13.08 -0.12
CA ASN A 60 -18.78 -12.73 -1.50
C ASN A 60 -18.28 -13.75 -2.54
N GLY A 61 -18.49 -15.04 -2.27
CA GLY A 61 -18.04 -16.14 -3.15
C GLY A 61 -16.54 -16.44 -3.10
N THR A 62 -15.73 -15.62 -2.42
CA THR A 62 -14.31 -15.89 -2.21
C THR A 62 -14.08 -16.69 -0.94
N GLU A 63 -13.38 -17.81 -1.07
CA GLU A 63 -12.88 -18.65 0.00
C GLU A 63 -11.37 -18.55 0.07
N ILE A 64 -10.85 -18.33 1.27
CA ILE A 64 -9.43 -18.23 1.57
C ILE A 64 -9.14 -19.04 2.82
N GLU A 65 -8.18 -19.95 2.69
CA GLU A 65 -7.50 -20.59 3.80
C GLU A 65 -6.07 -20.07 3.88
N VAL A 66 -5.61 -19.66 5.06
CA VAL A 66 -4.23 -19.28 5.30
C VAL A 66 -3.62 -20.15 6.37
N THR A 67 -2.64 -20.96 5.97
CA THR A 67 -1.94 -21.92 6.81
C THR A 67 -0.57 -21.37 7.20
N PRO A 68 -0.31 -21.14 8.50
CA PRO A 68 0.98 -20.65 8.96
C PRO A 68 2.01 -21.77 9.09
N SER A 69 3.30 -21.41 9.10
CA SER A 69 4.37 -22.30 9.54
C SER A 69 4.52 -22.30 11.08
N VAL A 70 5.47 -23.08 11.59
CA VAL A 70 5.87 -23.06 13.02
C VAL A 70 6.34 -21.68 13.50
N ARG A 71 6.76 -20.80 12.57
CA ARG A 71 7.13 -19.40 12.84
C ARG A 71 5.92 -18.48 13.01
N GLY A 72 4.72 -18.97 12.72
CA GLY A 72 3.47 -18.22 12.70
C GLY A 72 3.19 -17.59 11.34
N ARG A 73 1.95 -17.14 11.17
CA ARG A 73 1.46 -16.44 9.98
C ARG A 73 2.19 -15.12 9.80
N ALA A 74 2.46 -14.74 8.55
CA ALA A 74 2.96 -13.41 8.21
C ALA A 74 2.05 -12.33 8.78
N THR A 75 2.64 -11.34 9.42
CA THR A 75 1.94 -10.23 10.05
C THR A 75 1.72 -9.10 9.05
N ILE A 76 0.79 -8.19 9.35
CA ILE A 76 0.55 -7.01 8.51
C ILE A 76 1.80 -6.11 8.38
N HIS A 77 2.72 -6.17 9.36
CA HIS A 77 4.01 -5.46 9.26
C HIS A 77 4.98 -6.17 8.31
N ASP A 78 4.95 -7.51 8.23
CA ASP A 78 5.79 -8.25 7.27
C ASP A 78 5.41 -7.92 5.83
N LYS A 79 4.14 -7.59 5.59
CA LYS A 79 3.63 -7.11 4.30
C LYS A 79 4.39 -5.90 3.77
N ASP A 80 4.98 -5.07 4.62
CA ASP A 80 5.79 -3.92 4.20
C ASP A 80 6.91 -4.31 3.21
N ILE A 81 7.46 -5.52 3.34
CA ILE A 81 8.44 -6.07 2.41
C ILE A 81 7.83 -6.27 1.01
N LEU A 82 6.60 -6.81 0.95
CA LEU A 82 5.89 -7.03 -0.30
C LEU A 82 5.51 -5.69 -0.94
N ILE A 83 5.02 -4.73 -0.14
CA ILE A 83 4.72 -3.37 -0.60
C ILE A 83 5.98 -2.75 -1.21
N TYR A 84 7.14 -2.88 -0.56
CA TYR A 84 8.41 -2.39 -1.11
C TYR A 84 8.76 -3.08 -2.44
N CYS A 85 8.68 -4.42 -2.52
CA CYS A 85 8.97 -5.15 -3.75
C CYS A 85 8.04 -4.76 -4.90
N VAL A 86 6.72 -4.68 -4.65
CA VAL A 86 5.72 -4.26 -5.62
C VAL A 86 5.97 -2.82 -6.09
N SER A 87 6.36 -1.94 -5.17
CA SER A 87 6.71 -0.55 -5.51
C SER A 87 7.90 -0.48 -6.47
N GLN A 88 8.94 -1.28 -6.23
CA GLN A 88 10.13 -1.35 -7.08
C GLN A 88 9.82 -1.92 -8.47
N LEU A 89 9.01 -2.98 -8.54
CA LEU A 89 8.56 -3.53 -9.83
C LEU A 89 7.73 -2.51 -10.63
N MET A 90 6.80 -1.82 -9.97
CA MET A 90 5.98 -0.80 -10.63
C MET A 90 6.80 0.38 -11.12
N ALA A 91 7.80 0.82 -10.34
CA ALA A 91 8.73 1.86 -10.77
C ALA A 91 9.55 1.41 -11.99
N ALA A 92 10.04 0.16 -12.00
CA ALA A 92 10.74 -0.41 -13.15
C ALA A 92 9.86 -0.50 -14.40
N LEU A 93 8.62 -0.99 -14.27
CA LEU A 93 7.64 -1.04 -15.35
C LEU A 93 7.31 0.34 -15.91
N ASN A 94 7.10 1.34 -15.04
CA ASN A 94 6.82 2.71 -15.47
C ASN A 94 8.02 3.35 -16.17
N ALA A 95 9.24 2.94 -15.83
CA ALA A 95 10.48 3.35 -16.50
C ALA A 95 10.76 2.54 -17.79
N GLY A 96 9.88 1.62 -18.20
CA GLY A 96 10.08 0.78 -19.38
C GLY A 96 11.20 -0.25 -19.23
N ARG A 97 11.63 -0.56 -18.01
CA ARG A 97 12.65 -1.58 -17.73
C ARG A 97 12.04 -2.97 -17.71
N GLU A 98 12.83 -3.96 -18.11
CA GLU A 98 12.46 -5.35 -17.92
C GLU A 98 12.37 -5.67 -16.43
N VAL A 99 11.34 -6.45 -16.07
CA VAL A 99 11.10 -6.85 -14.68
C VAL A 99 11.16 -8.36 -14.53
N SER A 100 11.72 -8.79 -13.40
CA SER A 100 11.78 -10.20 -13.01
C SER A 100 11.00 -10.43 -11.73
N ARG A 101 10.50 -11.65 -11.57
CA ARG A 101 9.86 -12.12 -10.34
C ARG A 101 10.85 -12.22 -9.18
N THR A 102 12.14 -12.34 -9.47
CA THR A 102 13.22 -12.36 -8.49
C THR A 102 13.89 -10.99 -8.44
N LEU A 103 13.76 -10.31 -7.30
CA LEU A 103 14.32 -8.99 -7.07
C LEU A 103 15.58 -9.11 -6.22
N GLN A 104 16.64 -8.39 -6.61
CA GLN A 104 17.81 -8.14 -5.76
C GLN A 104 17.71 -6.74 -5.16
N LEU A 105 17.72 -6.66 -3.84
CA LEU A 105 17.46 -5.45 -3.06
C LEU A 105 18.59 -5.19 -2.07
N LYS A 106 18.88 -3.92 -1.80
CA LYS A 106 19.73 -3.54 -0.67
C LYS A 106 18.88 -3.56 0.61
N ALA A 107 19.33 -4.33 1.60
CA ALA A 107 18.60 -4.50 2.85
C ALA A 107 18.38 -3.18 3.59
N HIS A 108 19.41 -2.33 3.60
CA HIS A 108 19.35 -1.00 4.21
C HIS A 108 18.23 -0.14 3.59
N ASP A 109 18.13 -0.14 2.27
CA ASP A 109 17.18 0.69 1.52
C ASP A 109 15.74 0.24 1.78
N LEU A 110 15.52 -1.08 1.84
CA LEU A 110 14.23 -1.65 2.25
C LEU A 110 13.85 -1.20 3.66
N LEU A 111 14.78 -1.29 4.62
CA LEU A 111 14.51 -0.87 6.01
C LEU A 111 14.17 0.62 6.09
N VAL A 112 14.93 1.47 5.38
CA VAL A 112 14.68 2.91 5.31
C VAL A 112 13.32 3.21 4.70
N ALA A 113 13.03 2.66 3.51
CA ALA A 113 11.80 2.93 2.77
C ALA A 113 10.53 2.47 3.51
N THR A 114 10.66 1.45 4.37
CA THR A 114 9.54 0.91 5.16
C THR A 114 9.51 1.46 6.60
N ASN A 115 10.24 2.53 6.89
CA ASN A 115 10.36 3.18 8.21
C ASN A 115 10.73 2.19 9.33
N ARG A 116 11.55 1.19 9.02
CA ARG A 116 12.06 0.20 9.97
C ARG A 116 13.35 0.70 10.63
N ASP A 117 13.64 0.09 11.77
CA ASP A 117 14.90 0.28 12.48
C ASP A 117 16.06 -0.32 11.67
N THR A 118 17.20 0.37 11.62
CA THR A 118 18.39 -0.02 10.86
C THR A 118 19.53 -0.55 11.74
N SER A 119 19.27 -0.85 13.02
CA SER A 119 20.20 -1.54 13.92
C SER A 119 20.23 -3.05 13.65
N GLY A 120 21.16 -3.77 14.30
CA GLY A 120 21.25 -5.24 14.20
C GLY A 120 19.93 -5.96 14.53
N ASP A 121 19.16 -5.43 15.47
CA ASP A 121 17.83 -5.95 15.83
C ASP A 121 16.82 -5.80 14.68
N GLY A 122 16.87 -4.66 13.97
CA GLY A 122 16.06 -4.42 12.77
C GLY A 122 16.34 -5.45 11.68
N TYR A 123 17.62 -5.75 11.43
CA TYR A 123 18.03 -6.79 10.48
C TYR A 123 17.64 -8.21 10.92
N ALA A 124 17.69 -8.51 12.22
CA ALA A 124 17.22 -9.79 12.75
C ALA A 124 15.70 -9.96 12.53
N ARG A 125 14.92 -8.92 12.83
CA ARG A 125 13.47 -8.90 12.59
C ARG A 125 13.11 -8.97 11.11
N LEU A 126 13.95 -8.40 10.24
CA LEU A 126 13.78 -8.53 8.78
C LEU A 126 13.92 -9.98 8.34
N ARG A 127 14.92 -10.71 8.84
CA ARG A 127 15.04 -12.16 8.57
C ARG A 127 13.80 -12.93 9.07
N ASP A 128 13.35 -12.64 10.29
CA ASP A 128 12.17 -13.32 10.85
C ASP A 128 10.89 -13.01 10.06
N ALA A 129 10.79 -11.82 9.47
CA ALA A 129 9.70 -11.46 8.56
C ALA A 129 9.75 -12.29 7.26
N PHE A 130 10.93 -12.48 6.67
CA PHE A 130 11.10 -13.36 5.51
C PHE A 130 10.72 -14.81 5.79
N GLU A 131 11.12 -15.35 6.95
CA GLU A 131 10.74 -16.69 7.40
C GLU A 131 9.21 -16.86 7.51
N ARG A 132 8.50 -15.87 8.06
CA ARG A 132 7.04 -15.90 8.14
C ARG A 132 6.37 -15.74 6.77
N LEU A 133 6.90 -14.87 5.90
CA LEU A 133 6.39 -14.70 4.54
C LEU A 133 6.53 -15.99 3.72
N ALA A 134 7.70 -16.62 3.73
CA ALA A 134 7.94 -17.88 3.02
C ALA A 134 7.12 -19.04 3.59
N GLY A 135 6.91 -19.05 4.92
CA GLY A 135 6.17 -20.10 5.60
C GLY A 135 4.64 -19.97 5.56
N THR A 136 4.09 -18.85 5.08
CA THR A 136 2.64 -18.64 5.02
C THR A 136 2.09 -19.14 3.69
N ARG A 137 1.21 -20.14 3.74
CA ARG A 137 0.55 -20.74 2.57
C ARG A 137 -0.90 -20.27 2.48
N ILE A 138 -1.35 -19.97 1.27
CA ILE A 138 -2.68 -19.46 0.96
C ILE A 138 -3.33 -20.43 -0.02
N THR A 139 -4.51 -20.93 0.30
CA THR A 139 -5.38 -21.66 -0.62
C THR A 139 -6.60 -20.80 -0.89
N THR A 140 -6.93 -20.53 -2.14
CA THR A 140 -8.06 -19.67 -2.49
C THR A 140 -8.63 -19.96 -3.86
N ASN A 141 -9.91 -19.66 -4.06
CA ASN A 141 -10.61 -19.66 -5.34
C ASN A 141 -10.63 -18.28 -6.03
N LEU A 142 -9.85 -17.30 -5.55
CA LEU A 142 -9.77 -15.96 -6.14
C LEU A 142 -9.57 -16.01 -7.67
N ALA A 143 -10.57 -15.51 -8.40
CA ALA A 143 -10.56 -15.51 -9.86
C ALA A 143 -9.46 -14.58 -10.40
N THR A 144 -8.69 -15.07 -11.38
CA THR A 144 -7.78 -14.25 -12.19
C THR A 144 -8.30 -14.27 -13.62
N GLY A 145 -8.75 -13.12 -14.15
CA GLY A 145 -9.23 -13.06 -15.54
C GLY A 145 -10.56 -13.77 -15.80
N GLY A 146 -11.46 -13.81 -14.82
CA GLY A 146 -12.83 -14.34 -14.99
C GLY A 146 -12.99 -15.86 -14.87
N VAL A 147 -11.89 -16.60 -14.66
CA VAL A 147 -11.92 -18.05 -14.39
C VAL A 147 -11.65 -18.29 -12.91
N GLU A 148 -12.57 -19.00 -12.25
CA GLU A 148 -12.36 -19.49 -10.89
C GLU A 148 -11.39 -20.68 -10.93
N THR A 149 -10.32 -20.60 -10.15
CA THR A 149 -9.38 -21.72 -10.00
C THR A 149 -8.95 -21.77 -8.55
N THR A 150 -9.13 -22.92 -7.91
CA THR A 150 -8.57 -23.17 -6.59
C THR A 150 -7.06 -23.33 -6.72
N ARG A 151 -6.29 -22.44 -6.07
CA ARG A 151 -4.83 -22.47 -6.10
C ARG A 151 -4.25 -22.34 -4.71
N GLY A 152 -3.18 -23.10 -4.48
CA GLY A 152 -2.37 -23.03 -3.27
C GLY A 152 -1.00 -22.38 -3.56
N PHE A 153 -0.69 -21.23 -2.96
CA PHE A 153 0.58 -20.52 -3.17
C PHE A 153 1.11 -19.89 -1.88
N GLY A 154 2.38 -19.48 -1.86
CA GLY A 154 2.99 -18.74 -0.75
C GLY A 154 2.93 -17.24 -0.98
N LEU A 155 3.24 -16.44 0.04
CA LEU A 155 3.39 -14.98 -0.16
C LEU A 155 4.66 -14.65 -0.96
N ILE A 156 5.73 -15.39 -0.71
CA ILE A 156 6.97 -15.42 -1.49
C ILE A 156 7.36 -16.88 -1.73
N ASP A 157 8.09 -17.14 -2.80
CA ASP A 157 8.57 -18.48 -3.12
C ASP A 157 9.93 -18.77 -2.48
N SER A 158 10.82 -17.78 -2.47
CA SER A 158 12.14 -17.90 -1.84
C SER A 158 12.71 -16.55 -1.45
N TRP A 159 13.67 -16.57 -0.54
CA TRP A 159 14.48 -15.42 -0.19
C TRP A 159 15.92 -15.86 0.11
N GLU A 160 16.86 -14.96 -0.11
CA GLU A 160 18.28 -15.15 0.18
C GLU A 160 18.84 -13.89 0.83
N ILE A 161 19.70 -14.06 1.82
CA ILE A 161 20.40 -12.94 2.47
C ILE A 161 21.90 -13.15 2.33
N VAL A 162 22.57 -12.26 1.60
CA VAL A 162 24.03 -12.28 1.44
C VAL A 162 24.68 -11.43 2.53
N ARG A 163 25.71 -11.99 3.18
CA ARG A 163 26.53 -11.31 4.20
C ARG A 163 27.99 -11.32 3.79
N ARG A 164 28.74 -10.29 4.21
CA ARG A 164 30.19 -10.18 3.93
C ARG A 164 31.02 -11.28 4.62
N SER A 165 30.54 -11.76 5.77
CA SER A 165 31.19 -12.79 6.57
C SER A 165 30.14 -13.46 7.47
N ARG A 166 30.50 -14.58 8.11
CA ARG A 166 29.64 -15.25 9.09
C ARG A 166 29.35 -14.29 10.25
N GLY A 167 28.09 -13.88 10.40
CA GLY A 167 27.68 -12.85 11.38
C GLY A 167 27.96 -11.40 10.97
N GLY A 168 28.56 -11.17 9.79
CA GLY A 168 28.85 -9.84 9.28
C GLY A 168 27.62 -9.11 8.73
N ARG A 169 27.83 -7.84 8.33
CA ARG A 169 26.78 -6.95 7.81
C ARG A 169 26.03 -7.60 6.63
N MET A 170 24.70 -7.53 6.69
CA MET A 170 23.81 -7.86 5.59
C MET A 170 24.05 -6.92 4.41
N ILE A 171 24.40 -7.47 3.26
CA ILE A 171 24.73 -6.70 2.05
C ILE A 171 23.49 -6.55 1.18
N SER A 172 22.93 -7.67 0.75
CA SER A 172 21.81 -7.72 -0.17
C SER A 172 20.81 -8.78 0.26
N VAL A 173 19.57 -8.60 -0.21
CA VAL A 173 18.49 -9.56 -0.09
C VAL A 173 17.97 -9.86 -1.48
N THR A 174 17.87 -11.13 -1.80
CA THR A 174 17.15 -11.59 -2.99
C THR A 174 15.77 -12.08 -2.56
N VAL A 175 14.71 -11.70 -3.25
CA VAL A 175 13.34 -12.14 -2.96
C VAL A 175 12.70 -12.61 -4.26
N THR A 176 12.21 -13.85 -4.29
CA THR A 176 11.38 -14.35 -5.39
C THR A 176 9.92 -14.26 -4.96
N LEU A 177 9.17 -13.35 -5.58
CA LEU A 177 7.74 -13.19 -5.31
C LEU A 177 6.97 -14.42 -5.80
N SER A 178 5.81 -14.69 -5.22
CA SER A 178 4.92 -15.72 -5.77
C SER A 178 4.44 -15.34 -7.17
N ASP A 179 4.19 -16.35 -8.01
CA ASP A 179 3.64 -16.15 -9.36
C ASP A 179 2.35 -15.31 -9.31
N TRP A 180 1.48 -15.57 -8.33
CA TRP A 180 0.24 -14.82 -8.14
C TRP A 180 0.49 -13.33 -7.91
N LEU A 181 1.37 -12.96 -6.97
CA LEU A 181 1.65 -11.56 -6.67
C LEU A 181 2.32 -10.88 -7.87
N PHE A 182 3.27 -11.55 -8.52
CA PHE A 182 3.94 -11.01 -9.69
C PHE A 182 2.97 -10.75 -10.85
N ARG A 183 2.03 -11.67 -11.12
CA ARG A 183 0.96 -11.45 -12.12
C ARG A 183 0.04 -10.29 -11.75
N ALA A 184 -0.29 -10.10 -10.47
CA ALA A 184 -1.08 -8.96 -10.04
C ALA A 184 -0.35 -7.63 -10.34
N VAL A 185 0.97 -7.57 -10.15
CA VAL A 185 1.80 -6.41 -10.53
C VAL A 185 1.78 -6.18 -12.05
N LEU A 186 2.02 -7.23 -12.86
CA LEU A 186 1.99 -7.12 -14.32
C LEU A 186 0.63 -6.66 -14.86
N ALA A 187 -0.45 -7.12 -14.23
CA ALA A 187 -1.82 -6.68 -14.52
C ALA A 187 -2.15 -5.29 -13.97
N LYS A 188 -1.20 -4.60 -13.33
CA LYS A 188 -1.37 -3.29 -12.67
C LYS A 188 -2.52 -3.28 -11.64
N SER A 189 -2.77 -4.43 -11.01
CA SER A 189 -3.79 -4.64 -9.97
C SER A 189 -3.29 -4.17 -8.60
N VAL A 190 -2.86 -2.91 -8.53
CA VAL A 190 -2.18 -2.32 -7.37
C VAL A 190 -2.71 -0.91 -7.08
N LEU A 191 -2.62 -0.48 -5.82
CA LEU A 191 -2.97 0.87 -5.37
C LEU A 191 -1.77 1.59 -4.76
N THR A 192 -1.66 2.89 -5.02
CA THR A 192 -0.71 3.76 -4.32
C THR A 192 -1.15 3.99 -2.89
N LEU A 193 -0.27 3.80 -1.92
CA LEU A 193 -0.46 4.16 -0.52
C LEU A 193 0.25 5.49 -0.20
N SER A 194 -0.16 6.15 0.89
CA SER A 194 0.60 7.24 1.50
C SER A 194 1.90 6.71 2.08
N ARG A 195 2.97 7.52 2.03
CA ARG A 195 4.25 7.21 2.71
C ARG A 195 4.06 7.07 4.23
N ASP A 196 3.11 7.80 4.81
CA ASP A 196 2.77 7.72 6.23
C ASP A 196 2.15 6.36 6.63
N TYR A 197 1.77 5.52 5.67
CA TYR A 197 1.34 4.15 5.95
C TYR A 197 2.37 3.38 6.80
N PHE A 198 3.66 3.52 6.47
CA PHE A 198 4.74 2.86 7.21
C PHE A 198 4.94 3.42 8.63
N ARG A 199 4.34 4.56 8.94
CA ARG A 199 4.36 5.16 10.28
C ARG A 199 3.18 4.73 11.13
N LEU A 200 2.13 4.11 10.56
CA LEU A 200 1.04 3.52 11.35
C LEU A 200 1.61 2.46 12.29
N ARG A 201 1.45 2.66 13.60
CA ARG A 201 2.05 1.78 14.61
C ARG A 201 1.22 0.52 14.81
N LYS A 202 -0.11 0.64 14.90
CA LYS A 202 -0.96 -0.48 15.31
C LYS A 202 -1.33 -1.35 14.09
N PRO A 203 -1.23 -2.70 14.20
CA PRO A 203 -1.62 -3.60 13.10
C PRO A 203 -3.02 -3.33 12.55
N LEU A 204 -3.98 -3.05 13.45
CA LEU A 204 -5.36 -2.77 13.05
C LEU A 204 -5.47 -1.47 12.25
N GLU A 205 -4.74 -0.41 12.59
CA GLU A 205 -4.76 0.86 11.85
C GLU A 205 -4.30 0.66 10.40
N ARG A 206 -3.22 -0.11 10.19
CA ARG A 206 -2.75 -0.49 8.85
C ARG A 206 -3.82 -1.23 8.08
N ARG A 207 -4.47 -2.21 8.72
CA ARG A 207 -5.53 -2.97 8.06
C ARG A 207 -6.75 -2.12 7.71
N ILE A 208 -7.15 -1.21 8.59
CA ILE A 208 -8.25 -0.27 8.30
C ILE A 208 -7.84 0.70 7.21
N TYR A 209 -6.59 1.16 7.16
CA TYR A 209 -6.07 1.97 6.07
C TYR A 209 -6.15 1.24 4.72
N GLU A 210 -5.76 -0.04 4.65
CA GLU A 210 -5.86 -0.83 3.42
C GLU A 210 -7.31 -0.94 2.93
N LEU A 211 -8.24 -1.27 3.83
CA LEU A 211 -9.66 -1.38 3.49
C LEU A 211 -10.25 -0.04 3.07
N ALA A 212 -9.92 1.04 3.79
CA ALA A 212 -10.26 2.41 3.41
C ALA A 212 -9.71 2.74 2.01
N ARG A 213 -8.44 2.47 1.76
CA ARG A 213 -7.79 2.76 0.49
C ARG A 213 -8.41 1.99 -0.66
N LYS A 214 -8.72 0.71 -0.45
CA LYS A 214 -9.34 -0.13 -1.45
C LYS A 214 -10.78 0.29 -1.78
N HIS A 215 -11.62 0.44 -0.76
CA HIS A 215 -13.06 0.64 -0.97
C HIS A 215 -13.46 2.11 -1.09
N CYS A 216 -12.77 3.02 -0.40
CA CYS A 216 -12.97 4.45 -0.60
C CYS A 216 -12.22 4.95 -1.84
N GLY A 217 -11.10 4.36 -2.22
CA GLY A 217 -10.45 4.60 -3.52
C GLY A 217 -10.38 6.09 -3.89
N ARG A 218 -11.14 6.46 -4.93
CA ARG A 218 -11.34 7.84 -5.41
C ARG A 218 -12.71 8.45 -5.04
N GLN A 219 -13.64 7.67 -4.49
CA GLN A 219 -14.93 8.21 -4.07
C GLN A 219 -14.74 9.12 -2.84
N PRO A 220 -15.60 10.14 -2.68
CA PRO A 220 -15.47 11.08 -1.55
C PRO A 220 -15.70 10.40 -0.20
N ARG A 221 -16.55 9.36 -0.19
CA ARG A 221 -16.95 8.62 1.00
C ARG A 221 -17.19 7.15 0.70
N TRP A 222 -16.92 6.31 1.68
CA TRP A 222 -17.31 4.91 1.73
C TRP A 222 -17.99 4.63 3.07
N GLN A 223 -19.06 3.85 3.07
CA GLN A 223 -19.75 3.43 4.29
C GLN A 223 -19.73 1.91 4.40
N VAL A 224 -19.53 1.41 5.62
CA VAL A 224 -19.45 -0.02 5.90
C VAL A 224 -19.95 -0.30 7.31
N SER A 225 -20.69 -1.40 7.49
CA SER A 225 -21.10 -1.81 8.84
C SER A 225 -19.88 -2.26 9.65
N VAL A 226 -19.92 -2.06 10.97
CA VAL A 226 -18.85 -2.53 11.86
C VAL A 226 -18.67 -4.05 11.75
N GLY A 227 -19.76 -4.80 11.56
CA GLY A 227 -19.71 -6.26 11.36
C GLY A 227 -18.96 -6.66 10.09
N THR A 228 -19.24 -6.02 8.95
CA THR A 228 -18.51 -6.29 7.70
C THR A 228 -17.05 -5.86 7.80
N LEU A 229 -16.79 -4.70 8.41
CA LEU A 229 -15.43 -4.20 8.59
C LEU A 229 -14.59 -5.13 9.49
N HIS A 230 -15.18 -5.65 10.58
CA HIS A 230 -14.58 -6.64 11.48
C HIS A 230 -14.24 -7.95 10.75
N LYS A 231 -15.18 -8.44 9.92
CA LYS A 231 -14.98 -9.62 9.09
C LYS A 231 -13.83 -9.42 8.09
N LYS A 232 -13.86 -8.33 7.32
CA LYS A 232 -12.82 -7.99 6.32
C LYS A 232 -11.46 -7.70 6.94
N SER A 233 -11.41 -7.17 8.18
CA SER A 233 -10.15 -6.93 8.87
C SER A 233 -9.51 -8.23 9.36
N GLY A 234 -10.29 -9.31 9.53
CA GLY A 234 -9.82 -10.55 10.13
C GLY A 234 -9.44 -10.41 11.60
N SER A 235 -10.06 -9.45 12.30
CA SER A 235 -9.78 -9.23 13.72
C SER A 235 -10.36 -10.37 14.53
N THR A 236 -9.57 -10.95 15.43
CA THR A 236 -10.07 -12.00 16.33
C THR A 236 -10.50 -11.46 17.68
N ALA A 237 -10.49 -10.14 17.86
CA ALA A 237 -11.07 -9.51 19.04
C ALA A 237 -12.60 -9.59 18.99
N PRO A 238 -13.29 -9.71 20.14
CA PRO A 238 -14.73 -9.56 20.19
C PRO A 238 -15.18 -8.25 19.54
N VAL A 239 -16.32 -8.23 18.84
CA VAL A 239 -16.81 -7.06 18.08
C VAL A 239 -16.89 -5.80 18.95
N ARG A 240 -17.26 -5.94 20.24
CA ARG A 240 -17.27 -4.82 21.20
C ARG A 240 -15.88 -4.19 21.40
N VAL A 241 -14.83 -5.00 21.46
CA VAL A 241 -13.44 -4.54 21.60
C VAL A 241 -12.96 -3.93 20.29
N PHE A 242 -13.33 -4.52 19.15
CA PHE A 242 -13.05 -3.95 17.83
C PHE A 242 -13.67 -2.56 17.67
N ARG A 243 -14.94 -2.39 18.04
CA ARG A 243 -15.63 -1.10 18.06
C ARG A 243 -14.92 -0.07 18.94
N ALA A 244 -14.50 -0.46 20.14
CA ALA A 244 -13.73 0.42 21.01
C ALA A 244 -12.39 0.84 20.37
N ALA A 245 -11.73 -0.08 19.66
CA ALA A 245 -10.51 0.23 18.92
C ALA A 245 -10.76 1.18 17.74
N LEU A 246 -11.87 1.02 17.01
CA LEU A 246 -12.28 1.96 15.96
C LEU A 246 -12.55 3.35 16.51
N ARG A 247 -13.28 3.47 17.63
CA ARG A 247 -13.52 4.76 18.29
C ARG A 247 -12.24 5.45 18.72
N LYS A 248 -11.28 4.67 19.25
CA LYS A 248 -9.96 5.19 19.58
C LYS A 248 -9.24 5.71 18.33
N MET A 249 -9.30 4.98 17.22
CA MET A 249 -8.73 5.39 15.93
C MET A 249 -9.39 6.66 15.37
N ILE A 250 -10.72 6.78 15.51
CA ILE A 250 -11.49 7.98 15.13
C ILE A 250 -11.02 9.19 15.96
N ALA A 251 -10.94 9.04 17.28
CA ALA A 251 -10.52 10.11 18.19
C ALA A 251 -9.07 10.54 17.95
N GLU A 252 -8.18 9.59 17.65
CA GLU A 252 -6.78 9.84 17.33
C GLU A 252 -6.60 10.51 15.96
N ALA A 253 -7.51 10.30 15.00
CA ALA A 253 -7.52 10.92 13.67
C ALA A 253 -6.20 10.80 12.87
N ASN A 254 -5.44 9.73 13.09
CA ASN A 254 -4.09 9.52 12.53
C ASN A 254 -4.06 8.63 11.27
N LEU A 255 -5.21 8.33 10.67
CA LEU A 255 -5.26 7.52 9.45
C LEU A 255 -4.88 8.40 8.25
N PRO A 256 -3.76 8.12 7.54
CA PRO A 256 -3.34 8.96 6.42
C PRO A 256 -4.44 9.06 5.35
N ASP A 257 -4.59 10.20 4.69
CA ASP A 257 -5.57 10.48 3.63
C ASP A 257 -7.06 10.27 3.99
N TYR A 258 -7.41 9.80 5.20
CA TYR A 258 -8.76 9.33 5.52
C TYR A 258 -9.24 9.82 6.89
N ARG A 259 -10.50 10.24 6.97
CA ARG A 259 -11.22 10.51 8.22
C ARG A 259 -12.20 9.39 8.46
N LEU A 260 -12.21 8.87 9.68
CA LEU A 260 -13.22 7.92 10.13
C LEU A 260 -14.25 8.64 10.99
N SER A 261 -15.52 8.25 10.88
CA SER A 261 -16.59 8.66 11.79
C SER A 261 -17.63 7.56 11.97
N GLU A 262 -18.36 7.59 13.08
CA GLU A 262 -19.53 6.73 13.29
C GLU A 262 -20.77 7.36 12.64
N ALA A 263 -21.62 6.52 12.08
CA ALA A 263 -22.95 6.87 11.59
C ALA A 263 -24.02 5.99 12.26
N PRO A 264 -25.31 6.33 12.16
CA PRO A 264 -26.41 5.46 12.60
C PRO A 264 -26.32 4.03 12.04
N ASP A 265 -27.07 3.10 12.61
CA ASP A 265 -27.17 1.71 12.15
C ASP A 265 -25.86 0.91 12.15
N ASP A 266 -24.99 1.19 13.12
CA ASP A 266 -23.72 0.50 13.30
C ASP A 266 -22.76 0.64 12.11
N MET A 267 -22.74 1.83 11.52
CA MET A 267 -21.96 2.15 10.34
C MET A 267 -20.71 2.96 10.67
N ILE A 268 -19.63 2.68 9.95
CA ILE A 268 -18.43 3.52 9.87
C ILE A 268 -18.41 4.20 8.52
N VAL A 269 -18.21 5.52 8.55
CA VAL A 269 -17.98 6.33 7.37
C VAL A 269 -16.49 6.59 7.25
N VAL A 270 -15.95 6.30 6.07
CA VAL A 270 -14.59 6.62 5.67
C VAL A 270 -14.65 7.73 4.63
N GLU A 271 -14.22 8.91 5.00
CA GLU A 271 -14.16 10.07 4.11
C GLU A 271 -12.73 10.30 3.65
N ARG A 272 -12.56 10.56 2.36
CA ARG A 272 -11.24 10.91 1.83
C ARG A 272 -10.91 12.34 2.25
N GLN A 273 -9.87 12.50 3.06
CA GLN A 273 -9.29 13.81 3.31
C GLN A 273 -8.50 14.20 2.06
N ARG A 274 -8.94 15.25 1.37
CA ARG A 274 -8.09 15.93 0.38
C ARG A 274 -6.97 16.60 1.16
N ALA A 275 -5.88 15.89 1.42
CA ALA A 275 -4.70 16.53 1.95
C ALA A 275 -4.17 17.51 0.90
N ALA A 276 -4.06 18.78 1.26
CA ALA A 276 -3.16 19.70 0.57
C ALA A 276 -1.74 19.17 0.80
N ARG A 277 -1.28 18.26 -0.07
CA ARG A 277 0.07 17.73 0.02
C ARG A 277 1.05 18.90 -0.18
N PRO A 278 2.08 19.06 0.67
CA PRO A 278 3.21 19.91 0.31
C PRO A 278 3.85 19.34 -0.97
N GLY A 279 4.00 20.18 -1.99
CA GLY A 279 4.52 19.81 -3.30
C GLY A 279 4.24 20.93 -4.30
N PRO A 280 4.73 20.82 -5.55
CA PRO A 280 4.48 21.84 -6.56
C PRO A 280 2.96 22.05 -6.70
N ALA A 281 2.56 23.32 -6.81
CA ALA A 281 1.18 23.67 -7.07
C ALA A 281 0.67 22.91 -8.30
N ALA A 282 -0.64 22.68 -8.35
CA ALA A 282 -1.25 22.01 -9.50
C ALA A 282 -0.74 22.66 -10.79
N PRO A 283 -0.36 21.86 -11.81
CA PRO A 283 0.18 22.39 -13.05
C PRO A 283 -0.77 23.42 -13.65
N HIS A 284 -0.24 24.63 -13.88
CA HIS A 284 -0.96 25.67 -14.59
C HIS A 284 -0.94 25.34 -16.09
N LEU A 285 -2.11 25.39 -16.72
CA LEU A 285 -2.26 25.13 -18.16
C LEU A 285 -2.42 26.46 -18.89
N ALA A 286 -1.84 26.57 -20.07
CA ALA A 286 -1.96 27.76 -20.89
C ALA A 286 -3.41 27.88 -21.45
N PRO A 287 -3.94 29.11 -21.66
CA PRO A 287 -5.26 29.30 -22.26
C PRO A 287 -5.41 28.59 -23.62
N GLU A 288 -4.37 28.58 -24.44
CA GLU A 288 -4.33 27.92 -25.75
C GLU A 288 -4.50 26.40 -25.62
N THR A 289 -4.01 25.83 -24.52
CA THR A 289 -4.18 24.41 -24.20
C THR A 289 -5.62 24.07 -23.85
N LEU A 290 -6.33 24.98 -23.17
CA LEU A 290 -7.76 24.82 -22.87
C LEU A 290 -8.58 24.84 -24.16
N GLU A 291 -8.27 25.74 -25.10
CA GLU A 291 -8.92 25.76 -26.42
C GLU A 291 -8.64 24.48 -27.21
N ALA A 292 -7.39 24.02 -27.24
CA ALA A 292 -7.03 22.76 -27.87
C ALA A 292 -7.76 21.56 -27.23
N ALA A 293 -7.98 21.58 -25.92
CA ALA A 293 -8.75 20.55 -25.23
C ALA A 293 -10.24 20.57 -25.60
N ARG A 294 -10.85 21.76 -25.80
CA ARG A 294 -12.23 21.88 -26.31
C ARG A 294 -12.37 21.29 -27.70
N ALA A 295 -11.38 21.52 -28.57
CA ALA A 295 -11.37 20.94 -29.91
C ALA A 295 -11.21 19.40 -29.90
N LEU A 296 -10.47 18.87 -28.92
CA LEU A 296 -10.25 17.42 -28.77
C LEU A 296 -11.43 16.68 -28.11
N ALA A 297 -12.25 17.37 -27.31
CA ALA A 297 -13.42 16.80 -26.66
C ALA A 297 -14.64 17.73 -26.79
N PRO A 298 -15.27 17.81 -27.99
CA PRO A 298 -16.42 18.67 -28.22
C PRO A 298 -17.58 18.33 -27.27
N GLY A 299 -18.15 19.34 -26.61
CA GLY A 299 -19.28 19.19 -25.67
C GLY A 299 -18.90 18.83 -24.23
N ALA A 300 -17.62 18.58 -23.93
CA ALA A 300 -17.16 18.39 -22.56
C ALA A 300 -16.86 19.73 -21.86
N ASP A 301 -17.17 19.84 -20.57
CA ASP A 301 -16.69 20.95 -19.75
C ASP A 301 -15.17 20.85 -19.56
N VAL A 302 -14.43 21.75 -20.19
CA VAL A 302 -12.96 21.78 -20.14
C VAL A 302 -12.43 22.00 -18.73
N TYR A 303 -13.10 22.78 -17.89
CA TYR A 303 -12.66 22.97 -16.50
C TYR A 303 -12.87 21.70 -15.67
N ALA A 304 -13.93 20.95 -15.94
CA ALA A 304 -14.11 19.62 -15.38
C ALA A 304 -13.02 18.64 -15.86
N LEU A 305 -12.62 18.69 -17.13
CA LEU A 305 -11.50 17.90 -17.66
C LEU A 305 -10.18 18.23 -16.96
N VAL A 306 -9.88 19.52 -16.79
CA VAL A 306 -8.69 19.99 -16.05
C VAL A 306 -8.72 19.49 -14.61
N ALA A 307 -9.85 19.65 -13.91
CA ALA A 307 -10.00 19.20 -12.54
C ALA A 307 -9.80 17.68 -12.40
N ARG A 308 -10.33 16.87 -13.33
CA ARG A 308 -10.12 15.41 -13.35
C ARG A 308 -8.67 15.05 -13.62
N TRP A 309 -8.01 15.73 -14.56
CA TRP A 309 -6.61 15.48 -14.88
C TRP A 309 -5.68 15.86 -13.73
N GLN A 310 -5.87 17.03 -13.12
CA GLN A 310 -5.11 17.45 -11.94
C GLN A 310 -5.34 16.49 -10.77
N ALA A 311 -6.57 16.04 -10.53
CA ALA A 311 -6.85 15.01 -9.52
C ALA A 311 -6.12 13.68 -9.83
N TRP A 312 -6.09 13.26 -11.10
CA TRP A 312 -5.32 12.10 -11.53
C TRP A 312 -3.81 12.28 -11.31
N TRP A 313 -3.27 13.45 -11.65
CA TRP A 313 -1.85 13.79 -11.46
C TRP A 313 -1.47 13.78 -9.97
N GLU A 314 -2.30 14.37 -9.11
CA GLU A 314 -2.09 14.31 -7.66
C GLU A 314 -2.16 12.87 -7.12
N ASP A 315 -3.14 12.09 -7.58
CA ASP A 315 -3.35 10.69 -7.18
C ASP A 315 -2.20 9.76 -7.61
N THR A 316 -1.54 10.07 -8.73
CA THR A 316 -0.37 9.30 -9.21
C THR A 316 0.93 9.63 -8.48
N GLY A 317 0.87 10.53 -7.49
CA GLY A 317 2.02 10.92 -6.68
C GLY A 317 2.71 12.18 -7.16
N ARG A 318 2.02 13.05 -7.90
CA ARG A 318 2.56 14.30 -8.47
C ARG A 318 3.85 14.06 -9.27
N PRO A 319 3.83 13.16 -10.27
CA PRO A 319 5.00 12.92 -11.10
C PRO A 319 5.47 14.25 -11.70
N ARG A 320 6.79 14.48 -11.72
CA ARG A 320 7.36 15.73 -12.25
C ARG A 320 7.01 15.85 -13.74
N LEU A 321 6.28 16.91 -14.10
CA LEU A 321 5.90 17.16 -15.48
C LEU A 321 6.92 18.10 -16.12
N GLY A 322 7.61 17.64 -17.17
CA GLY A 322 8.48 18.50 -17.98
C GLY A 322 7.70 19.51 -18.82
N ASN A 323 6.53 19.11 -19.34
CA ASN A 323 5.60 19.97 -20.06
C ASN A 323 4.15 19.61 -19.66
N PRO A 324 3.53 20.40 -18.76
CA PRO A 324 2.16 20.14 -18.31
C PRO A 324 1.10 20.19 -19.41
N ASP A 325 1.23 21.11 -20.37
CA ASP A 325 0.24 21.31 -21.44
C ASP A 325 0.18 20.10 -22.38
N ALA A 326 1.34 19.60 -22.80
CA ALA A 326 1.43 18.41 -23.64
C ALA A 326 0.90 17.16 -22.91
N ALA A 327 1.19 17.03 -21.60
CA ALA A 327 0.72 15.93 -20.78
C ALA A 327 -0.81 15.94 -20.61
N PHE A 328 -1.41 17.12 -20.41
CA PHE A 328 -2.86 17.27 -20.33
C PHE A 328 -3.54 16.92 -21.66
N LEU A 329 -3.07 17.45 -22.79
CA LEU A 329 -3.64 17.15 -24.11
C LEU A 329 -3.50 15.66 -24.48
N GLY A 330 -2.36 15.05 -24.13
CA GLY A 330 -2.17 13.60 -24.28
C GLY A 330 -3.16 12.79 -23.44
N TRP A 331 -3.41 13.21 -22.21
CA TRP A 331 -4.40 12.58 -21.33
C TRP A 331 -5.82 12.72 -21.88
N VAL A 332 -6.22 13.90 -22.37
CA VAL A 332 -7.54 14.13 -22.97
C VAL A 332 -7.75 13.24 -24.21
N LYS A 333 -6.75 13.12 -25.09
CA LYS A 333 -6.79 12.22 -26.26
C LYS A 333 -6.98 10.75 -25.87
N GLY A 334 -6.41 10.33 -24.75
CA GLY A 334 -6.54 8.96 -24.23
C GLY A 334 -7.93 8.63 -23.69
N GLN A 335 -8.71 9.62 -23.25
CA GLN A 335 -10.05 9.41 -22.68
C GLN A 335 -11.13 9.09 -23.75
N GLY A 336 -10.92 9.46 -25.02
CA GLY A 336 -11.86 9.21 -26.11
C GLY A 336 -11.70 7.85 -26.82
N ARG A 337 -10.79 6.99 -26.36
CA ARG A 337 -10.51 5.65 -26.92
C ARG A 337 -11.02 4.50 -26.05
N GLY A 338 -11.94 4.78 -25.13
CA GLY A 338 -12.55 3.82 -24.22
C GLY A 338 -13.94 3.40 -24.65
#